data_AF-A0A813CZW3-F1
#
_entry.id   AF-A0A813CZW3-F1
#
_cell.length_a   1.000
_cell.length_b   1.000
_cell.length_c   1.000
_cell.angle_alpha   90.00
_cell.angle_beta   90.00
_cell.angle_gamma   90.00
#
_symmetry.space_group_name_H-M   'P 1'
#
loop_
_entity.id
_entity.type
_entity.pdbx_description
1 polymer ?
#
loop_
_entity_poly.entity_id
_entity_poly.type
_entity_poly.pdbx_seq_one_letter_code
_entity_poly.pdbx_strand_id
1 'polypeptide(L)'
;MAAGTSRDDVLSLNIGGEKTVAVQRSTLCIVSNSMLASSFSGRWDKALSRHGDGSFFVDMDPALFMPLLSYLRVKSMEPPGSSLALPSVPGREGEFAAMLAYYGLDSLCTRKQLEFKFLPAEGRQAGIEIVTSVFGMVVARSSESHWLRSFGSQSTGLAQMLAPVRFKLQIEVLGYNSPTSRNGNDGGPINGPTLGLADSDLRARTMGSDWRDSSDAVWVFRARDGMLLAPNPQDVVGPNPRTPAAAGDTITFAVHRDGTVAMALNDDDFGIIFCNVTAVFWKPIVEMNSRGCRVRILQP
;
A
#
# COMPACT_ATOMS: atom_id res chain seq x y z
N MET A 1 -4.23 -48.13 3.95
CA MET A 1 -4.38 -46.95 3.08
C MET A 1 -5.57 -47.21 2.19
N ALA A 2 -6.66 -46.46 2.31
CA ALA A 2 -7.79 -46.60 1.38
C ALA A 2 -7.35 -46.14 -0.02
N ALA A 3 -7.78 -46.84 -1.07
CA ALA A 3 -7.52 -46.41 -2.44
C ALA A 3 -8.15 -45.02 -2.69
N GLY A 4 -7.37 -44.04 -3.17
CA GLY A 4 -7.87 -42.72 -3.58
C GLY A 4 -7.69 -41.56 -2.60
N THR A 5 -6.75 -41.63 -1.64
CA THR A 5 -6.41 -40.49 -0.76
C THR A 5 -4.94 -40.06 -0.87
N SER A 6 -4.25 -40.38 -1.96
CA SER A 6 -2.87 -39.96 -2.17
C SER A 6 -2.79 -38.50 -2.60
N ARG A 7 -1.70 -37.82 -2.24
CA ARG A 7 -1.41 -36.47 -2.74
C ARG A 7 -1.17 -36.45 -4.25
N ASP A 8 -0.74 -37.57 -4.82
CA ASP A 8 -0.46 -37.71 -6.26
C ASP A 8 -1.71 -38.08 -7.07
N ASP A 9 -2.87 -38.25 -6.42
CA ASP A 9 -4.12 -38.56 -7.11
C ASP A 9 -4.48 -37.45 -8.10
N VAL A 10 -4.78 -37.84 -9.32
CA VAL A 10 -5.33 -36.94 -10.33
C VAL A 10 -6.85 -36.90 -10.17
N LEU A 11 -7.37 -35.73 -9.83
CA LEU A 11 -8.78 -35.45 -9.67
C LEU A 11 -9.32 -34.79 -10.93
N SER A 12 -10.50 -35.23 -11.37
CA SER A 12 -11.30 -34.50 -12.37
C SER A 12 -12.21 -33.51 -11.67
N LEU A 13 -12.12 -32.24 -12.03
CA LEU A 13 -13.00 -31.17 -11.56
C LEU A 13 -13.92 -30.71 -12.68
N ASN A 14 -15.21 -30.56 -12.39
CA ASN A 14 -16.15 -29.79 -13.19
C ASN A 14 -16.39 -28.44 -12.50
N ILE A 15 -16.04 -27.35 -13.18
CA ILE A 15 -16.07 -25.99 -12.67
C ILE A 15 -17.25 -25.25 -13.30
N GLY A 16 -18.18 -24.80 -12.47
CA GLY A 16 -19.36 -24.02 -12.86
C GLY A 16 -20.34 -24.75 -13.78
N GLY A 17 -20.18 -26.06 -13.99
CA GLY A 17 -20.96 -26.82 -14.99
C GLY A 17 -20.42 -26.68 -16.42
N GLU A 18 -19.42 -25.82 -16.63
CA GLU A 18 -18.98 -25.39 -17.96
C GLU A 18 -17.63 -25.97 -18.35
N LYS A 19 -16.72 -26.16 -17.39
CA LYS A 19 -15.32 -26.52 -17.67
C LYS A 19 -14.83 -27.70 -16.86
N THR A 20 -14.39 -28.75 -17.55
CA THR A 20 -13.80 -29.93 -16.91
C THR A 20 -12.27 -29.91 -17.04
N VAL A 21 -11.56 -30.15 -15.94
CA VAL A 21 -10.09 -30.19 -15.90
C VAL A 21 -9.56 -31.32 -15.02
N ALA A 22 -8.36 -31.80 -15.33
CA ALA A 22 -7.59 -32.69 -14.46
C ALA A 22 -6.58 -31.89 -13.62
N VAL A 23 -6.45 -32.24 -12.35
CA VAL A 23 -5.52 -31.61 -11.40
C VAL A 23 -5.02 -32.63 -10.37
N GLN A 24 -3.78 -32.50 -9.94
CA GLN A 24 -3.30 -33.28 -8.80
C GLN A 24 -3.92 -32.78 -7.49
N ARG A 25 -4.25 -33.72 -6.58
CA ARG A 25 -4.73 -33.40 -5.24
C ARG A 25 -3.74 -32.51 -4.49
N SER A 26 -2.44 -32.79 -4.63
CA SER A 26 -1.35 -31.98 -4.07
C SER A 26 -1.48 -30.50 -4.44
N THR A 27 -1.83 -30.17 -5.70
CA THR A 27 -2.00 -28.79 -6.17
C THR A 27 -3.11 -28.05 -5.43
N LEU A 28 -4.28 -28.68 -5.25
CA LEU A 28 -5.40 -28.09 -4.50
C LEU A 28 -5.09 -27.98 -2.99
N CYS A 29 -4.13 -28.76 -2.50
CA CYS A 29 -3.73 -28.81 -1.10
C CYS A 29 -2.43 -28.04 -0.80
N ILE A 30 -1.93 -27.22 -1.72
CA ILE A 30 -0.70 -26.43 -1.54
C ILE A 30 -0.78 -25.51 -0.32
N VAL A 31 -1.90 -24.80 -0.16
CA VAL A 31 -2.12 -23.91 0.98
C VAL A 31 -2.74 -24.72 2.10
N SER A 32 -1.89 -25.23 2.99
CA SER A 32 -2.34 -25.95 4.19
C SER A 32 -3.26 -25.07 5.03
N ASN A 33 -4.19 -25.71 5.73
CA ASN A 33 -5.21 -25.07 6.58
C ASN A 33 -6.21 -24.16 5.84
N SER A 34 -6.23 -24.17 4.50
CA SER A 34 -7.30 -23.51 3.72
C SER A 34 -8.54 -24.39 3.64
N MET A 35 -9.70 -23.78 3.36
CA MET A 35 -10.93 -24.51 3.05
C MET A 35 -10.77 -25.34 1.78
N LEU A 36 -10.05 -24.83 0.77
CA LEU A 36 -9.76 -25.57 -0.46
C LEU A 36 -9.00 -26.87 -0.19
N ALA A 37 -7.89 -26.77 0.55
CA ALA A 37 -7.09 -27.93 0.92
C ALA A 37 -7.90 -28.93 1.78
N SER A 38 -8.72 -28.42 2.69
CA SER A 38 -9.57 -29.26 3.55
C SER A 38 -10.59 -30.04 2.72
N SER A 39 -11.25 -29.37 1.77
CA SER A 39 -12.26 -29.96 0.89
C SER A 39 -11.66 -31.10 0.07
N PHE A 40 -10.51 -30.85 -0.56
CA PHE A 40 -9.86 -31.82 -1.45
C PHE A 40 -8.79 -32.69 -0.77
N SER A 41 -8.76 -32.75 0.56
CA SER A 41 -7.77 -33.53 1.32
C SER A 41 -7.92 -35.05 1.19
N GLY A 42 -9.05 -35.54 0.65
CA GLY A 42 -9.41 -36.97 0.64
C GLY A 42 -10.38 -37.33 1.76
N ARG A 43 -10.40 -36.56 2.85
CA ARG A 43 -11.26 -36.83 4.03
C ARG A 43 -12.75 -36.74 3.71
N TRP A 44 -13.13 -35.85 2.79
CA TRP A 44 -14.52 -35.52 2.48
C TRP A 44 -14.95 -35.95 1.08
N ASP A 45 -14.16 -36.75 0.38
CA ASP A 45 -14.39 -37.11 -1.03
C ASP A 45 -15.75 -37.77 -1.33
N LYS A 46 -16.34 -38.43 -0.33
CA LYS A 46 -17.68 -39.04 -0.41
C LYS A 46 -18.83 -38.05 -0.17
N ALA A 47 -18.54 -36.93 0.49
CA ALA A 47 -19.51 -35.90 0.83
C ALA A 47 -19.46 -34.71 -0.13
N LEU A 48 -18.38 -34.56 -0.91
CA LEU A 48 -18.29 -33.53 -1.93
C LEU A 48 -19.26 -33.80 -3.09
N SER A 49 -19.90 -32.74 -3.56
CA SER A 49 -20.75 -32.76 -4.75
C SER A 49 -19.97 -33.25 -5.97
N ARG A 50 -20.63 -34.05 -6.79
CA ARG A 50 -20.10 -34.54 -8.06
C ARG A 50 -21.04 -34.20 -9.19
N HIS A 51 -20.47 -33.97 -10.36
CA HIS A 51 -21.22 -33.90 -11.60
C HIS A 51 -21.59 -35.31 -12.08
N GLY A 52 -22.51 -35.44 -13.04
CA GLY A 52 -23.05 -36.72 -13.50
C GLY A 52 -22.00 -37.72 -14.05
N ASP A 53 -20.83 -37.22 -14.44
CA ASP A 53 -19.69 -38.00 -14.92
C ASP A 53 -18.73 -38.44 -13.80
N GLY A 54 -19.05 -38.15 -12.53
CA GLY A 54 -18.25 -38.50 -11.37
C GLY A 54 -17.13 -37.51 -11.04
N SER A 55 -16.94 -36.45 -11.84
CA SER A 55 -16.00 -35.36 -11.51
C SER A 55 -16.46 -34.57 -10.29
N PHE A 56 -15.52 -34.05 -9.50
CA PHE A 56 -15.85 -33.19 -8.36
C PHE A 56 -16.40 -31.86 -8.86
N PHE A 57 -17.54 -31.44 -8.33
CA PHE A 57 -18.16 -30.19 -8.73
C PHE A 57 -17.60 -29.02 -7.91
N VAL A 58 -17.21 -27.96 -8.63
CA VAL A 58 -16.74 -26.68 -8.08
C VAL A 58 -17.73 -25.62 -8.54
N ASP A 59 -18.53 -25.12 -7.61
CA ASP A 59 -19.56 -24.11 -7.87
C ASP A 59 -18.96 -22.70 -7.93
N MET A 60 -18.10 -22.48 -8.93
CA MET A 60 -17.45 -21.20 -9.19
C MET A 60 -17.38 -20.96 -10.69
N ASP A 61 -17.41 -19.68 -11.07
CA ASP A 61 -17.18 -19.26 -12.45
C ASP A 61 -15.78 -19.72 -12.92
N PRO A 62 -15.66 -20.43 -14.06
CA PRO A 62 -14.37 -20.83 -14.62
C PRO A 62 -13.39 -19.67 -14.84
N ALA A 63 -13.88 -18.47 -15.17
CA ALA A 63 -13.05 -17.29 -15.37
C ALA A 63 -12.36 -16.81 -14.08
N LEU A 64 -12.92 -17.13 -12.91
CA LEU A 64 -12.31 -16.83 -11.60
C LEU A 64 -11.45 -18.00 -11.11
N PHE A 65 -11.95 -19.24 -11.21
CA PHE A 65 -11.26 -20.39 -10.62
C PHE A 65 -10.03 -20.83 -11.43
N MET A 66 -10.06 -20.72 -12.75
CA MET A 66 -8.93 -21.16 -13.60
C MET A 66 -7.65 -20.33 -13.38
N PRO A 67 -7.69 -19.00 -13.23
CA PRO A 67 -6.54 -18.22 -12.80
C PRO A 67 -5.93 -18.70 -11.47
N LEU A 68 -6.77 -18.98 -10.46
CA LEU A 68 -6.30 -19.54 -9.18
C LEU A 68 -5.63 -20.91 -9.39
N LEU A 69 -6.25 -21.79 -10.16
CA LEU A 69 -5.70 -23.13 -10.44
C LEU A 69 -4.33 -23.05 -11.13
N SER A 70 -4.18 -22.16 -12.11
CA SER A 70 -2.90 -21.89 -12.78
C SER A 70 -1.86 -21.34 -11.80
N TYR A 71 -2.26 -20.41 -10.94
CA TYR A 71 -1.39 -19.86 -9.89
C TYR A 71 -0.90 -20.97 -8.95
N LEU A 72 -1.78 -21.86 -8.47
CA LEU A 72 -1.42 -22.96 -7.59
C LEU A 72 -0.41 -23.92 -8.25
N ARG A 73 -0.57 -24.23 -9.54
CA ARG A 73 0.40 -25.04 -10.29
C ARG A 73 1.79 -24.41 -10.30
N VAL A 74 1.89 -23.10 -10.51
CA VAL A 74 3.18 -22.41 -10.46
C VAL A 74 3.71 -22.34 -9.02
N LYS A 75 2.83 -22.14 -8.04
CA LYS A 75 3.20 -22.10 -6.62
C LYS A 75 3.83 -23.40 -6.12
N SER A 76 3.45 -24.57 -6.64
CA SER A 76 4.13 -25.84 -6.28
C SER A 76 5.59 -25.90 -6.73
N MET A 77 6.01 -25.02 -7.64
CA MET A 77 7.36 -24.92 -8.17
C MET A 77 8.14 -23.74 -7.57
N GLU A 78 7.56 -23.02 -6.60
CA GLU A 78 8.12 -21.82 -6.00
C GLU A 78 9.37 -22.14 -5.16
N PRO A 79 10.56 -21.58 -5.47
CA PRO A 79 11.74 -21.78 -4.66
C PRO A 79 11.62 -21.10 -3.29
N PRO A 80 12.27 -21.64 -2.24
CA PRO A 80 12.25 -21.03 -0.91
C PRO A 80 12.70 -19.56 -0.94
N GLY A 81 11.93 -18.69 -0.28
CA GLY A 81 12.23 -17.25 -0.20
C GLY A 81 11.79 -16.41 -1.41
N SER A 82 11.19 -17.03 -2.44
CA SER A 82 10.51 -16.28 -3.52
C SER A 82 9.03 -16.04 -3.18
N SER A 83 8.43 -15.05 -3.84
CA SER A 83 7.03 -14.66 -3.65
C SER A 83 6.37 -14.47 -5.01
N LEU A 84 5.45 -15.37 -5.34
CA LEU A 84 4.66 -15.29 -6.57
C LEU A 84 3.50 -14.30 -6.41
N ALA A 85 3.38 -13.37 -7.36
CA ALA A 85 2.25 -12.46 -7.42
C ALA A 85 0.94 -13.22 -7.72
N LEU A 86 -0.13 -12.88 -6.99
CA LEU A 86 -1.46 -13.40 -7.31
C LEU A 86 -1.89 -12.95 -8.72
N PRO A 87 -2.64 -13.78 -9.46
CA PRO A 87 -3.15 -13.39 -10.76
C PRO A 87 -4.20 -12.27 -10.61
N SER A 88 -4.26 -11.39 -11.61
CA SER A 88 -5.33 -10.40 -11.73
C SER A 88 -6.42 -10.95 -12.64
N VAL A 89 -7.69 -10.72 -12.31
CA VAL A 89 -8.82 -10.96 -13.20
C VAL A 89 -9.42 -9.60 -13.57
N PRO A 90 -9.01 -9.01 -14.71
CA PRO A 90 -9.38 -7.64 -15.07
C PRO A 90 -10.89 -7.40 -15.03
N GLY A 91 -11.31 -6.37 -14.28
CA GLY A 91 -12.71 -5.98 -14.14
C GLY A 91 -13.54 -6.86 -13.20
N ARG A 92 -12.94 -7.88 -12.58
CA ARG A 92 -13.59 -8.80 -11.62
C ARG A 92 -12.71 -9.05 -10.40
N GLU A 93 -11.83 -8.11 -10.06
CA GLU A 93 -10.88 -8.23 -8.96
C GLU A 93 -11.58 -8.44 -7.61
N GLY A 94 -12.71 -7.75 -7.39
CA GLY A 94 -13.51 -7.91 -6.17
C GLY A 94 -14.11 -9.31 -6.03
N GLU A 95 -14.63 -9.88 -7.11
CA GLU A 95 -15.16 -11.25 -7.14
C GLU A 95 -14.04 -12.28 -6.94
N PHE A 96 -12.88 -12.06 -7.57
CA PHE A 96 -11.72 -12.92 -7.38
C PHE A 96 -11.24 -12.89 -5.93
N ALA A 97 -11.18 -11.71 -5.30
CA ALA A 97 -10.85 -11.57 -3.89
C ALA A 97 -11.87 -12.28 -2.97
N ALA A 98 -13.17 -12.15 -3.26
CA ALA A 98 -14.22 -12.86 -2.51
C ALA A 98 -14.08 -14.39 -2.64
N MET A 99 -13.74 -14.90 -3.83
CA MET A 99 -13.46 -16.32 -4.05
C MET A 99 -12.24 -16.80 -3.23
N LEU A 100 -11.15 -16.02 -3.18
CA LEU A 100 -9.99 -16.36 -2.36
C LEU A 100 -10.36 -16.44 -0.87
N ALA A 101 -11.14 -15.48 -0.37
CA ALA A 101 -11.61 -15.47 1.01
C ALA A 101 -12.52 -16.67 1.31
N TYR A 102 -13.45 -17.01 0.41
CA TYR A 102 -14.32 -18.18 0.55
C TYR A 102 -13.48 -19.47 0.71
N TYR A 103 -12.45 -19.64 -0.11
CA TYR A 103 -11.58 -20.81 -0.02
C TYR A 103 -10.55 -20.77 1.13
N GLY A 104 -10.58 -19.74 1.97
CA GLY A 104 -9.62 -19.56 3.07
C GLY A 104 -8.19 -19.40 2.57
N LEU A 105 -8.02 -18.68 1.45
CA LEU A 105 -6.75 -18.42 0.79
C LEU A 105 -6.22 -17.01 1.09
N ASP A 106 -6.73 -16.35 2.13
CA ASP A 106 -6.34 -15.01 2.55
C ASP A 106 -4.84 -14.91 2.89
N SER A 107 -4.23 -16.02 3.28
CA SER A 107 -2.79 -16.10 3.52
C SER A 107 -1.97 -15.91 2.24
N LEU A 108 -2.51 -16.24 1.06
CA LEU A 108 -1.90 -15.92 -0.23
C LEU A 108 -1.97 -14.43 -0.56
N CYS A 109 -3.00 -13.76 -0.05
CA CYS A 109 -3.11 -12.32 -0.05
C CYS A 109 -2.20 -11.73 1.04
N THR A 110 -0.99 -12.28 1.24
CA THR A 110 -0.04 -11.77 2.22
C THR A 110 0.17 -10.31 1.90
N ARG A 111 -0.53 -9.47 2.66
CA ARG A 111 -0.35 -8.04 2.64
C ARG A 111 1.04 -7.90 3.20
N LYS A 112 2.07 -7.84 2.33
CA LYS A 112 3.39 -7.40 2.75
C LYS A 112 3.13 -6.01 3.32
N GLN A 113 3.05 -5.97 4.64
CA GLN A 113 2.88 -4.75 5.37
C GLN A 113 4.17 -4.00 5.12
N LEU A 114 4.08 -2.97 4.29
CA LEU A 114 5.24 -2.21 3.89
C LEU A 114 5.73 -1.46 5.12
N GLU A 115 6.86 -1.91 5.65
CA GLU A 115 7.56 -1.17 6.69
C GLU A 115 8.33 -0.02 6.06
N PHE A 116 7.82 1.18 6.28
CA PHE A 116 8.52 2.41 5.90
C PHE A 116 9.39 2.89 7.06
N LYS A 117 10.68 3.06 6.79
CA LYS A 117 11.62 3.76 7.68
C LYS A 117 12.06 5.03 7.00
N PHE A 118 12.39 6.07 7.76
CA PHE A 118 13.02 7.24 7.15
C PHE A 118 14.48 6.96 6.87
N LEU A 119 14.94 7.34 5.67
CA LEU A 119 16.35 7.21 5.31
C LEU A 119 17.16 8.36 5.92
N PRO A 120 18.29 8.08 6.58
CA PRO A 120 19.23 9.13 6.99
C PRO A 120 19.61 10.00 5.80
N ALA A 121 19.86 11.28 6.08
CA ALA A 121 20.49 12.16 5.11
C ALA A 121 21.92 11.65 4.86
N GLU A 122 22.24 11.26 3.64
CA GLU A 122 23.60 10.88 3.25
C GLU A 122 24.43 12.14 2.95
N GLY A 123 25.67 12.21 3.45
CA GLY A 123 26.57 13.35 3.24
C GLY A 123 26.44 14.46 4.29
N ARG A 124 27.22 15.55 4.12
CA ARG A 124 27.36 16.73 5.02
C ARG A 124 26.07 17.57 5.16
N GLN A 125 24.91 16.96 5.42
CA GLN A 125 23.63 17.64 5.57
C GLN A 125 23.30 17.88 7.05
N ALA A 126 23.69 19.04 7.58
CA ALA A 126 23.34 19.48 8.92
C ALA A 126 21.93 20.12 8.90
N GLY A 127 20.88 19.37 9.28
CA GLY A 127 19.54 19.97 9.40
C GLY A 127 18.34 19.05 9.57
N ILE A 128 18.49 17.74 9.31
CA ILE A 128 17.49 16.73 9.66
C ILE A 128 18.11 15.78 10.68
N GLU A 129 17.42 15.54 11.78
CA GLU A 129 17.75 14.52 12.77
C GLU A 129 16.70 13.40 12.70
N ILE A 130 17.15 12.14 12.64
CA ILE A 130 16.28 10.97 12.68
C ILE A 130 16.55 10.22 13.97
N VAL A 131 15.56 10.17 14.85
CA VAL A 131 15.62 9.47 16.12
C VAL A 131 14.79 8.19 16.02
N THR A 132 15.44 7.04 16.27
CA THR A 132 14.77 5.74 16.28
C THR A 132 14.47 5.33 17.72
N SER A 133 13.23 4.91 17.99
CA SER A 133 12.78 4.46 19.31
C SER A 133 11.87 3.24 19.19
N VAL A 134 11.54 2.60 20.31
CA VAL A 134 10.54 1.51 20.37
C VAL A 134 9.14 1.96 19.91
N PHE A 135 8.85 3.27 19.94
CA PHE A 135 7.59 3.85 19.49
C PHE A 135 7.63 4.32 18.02
N GLY A 136 8.64 3.91 17.25
CA GLY A 136 8.83 4.29 15.85
C GLY A 136 9.95 5.30 15.62
N MET A 137 10.04 5.77 14.37
CA MET A 137 11.05 6.74 13.91
C MET A 137 10.46 8.14 13.85
N VAL A 138 11.18 9.09 14.45
CA VAL A 138 10.85 10.52 14.42
C VAL A 138 11.86 11.22 13.53
N VAL A 139 11.37 12.06 12.62
CA VAL A 139 12.18 13.01 11.88
C VAL A 139 11.97 14.37 12.52
N ALA A 140 13.06 15.07 12.82
CA ALA A 140 13.07 16.40 13.38
C ALA A 140 13.93 17.33 12.52
N ARG A 141 13.51 18.58 12.36
CA ARG A 141 14.35 19.60 11.73
C ARG A 141 15.24 20.31 12.76
N SER A 142 16.55 20.23 12.56
CA SER A 142 17.59 20.76 13.46
C SER A 142 18.26 22.07 13.01
N SER A 143 18.09 22.52 11.75
CA SER A 143 18.66 23.79 11.23
C SER A 143 17.73 24.55 10.26
N GLU A 144 18.06 25.81 9.92
CA GLU A 144 17.12 26.80 9.33
C GLU A 144 17.15 27.01 7.81
N SER A 145 18.09 26.44 7.06
CA SER A 145 18.16 26.70 5.62
C SER A 145 17.22 25.80 4.80
N HIS A 146 16.31 26.41 4.03
CA HIS A 146 15.49 25.85 2.95
C HIS A 146 14.56 24.66 3.29
N TRP A 147 13.70 24.31 2.34
CA TRP A 147 12.90 23.07 2.44
C TRP A 147 13.81 21.85 2.48
N LEU A 148 13.64 21.04 3.52
CA LEU A 148 14.36 19.77 3.72
C LEU A 148 13.42 18.59 3.52
N ARG A 149 13.89 17.55 2.83
CA ARG A 149 13.10 16.34 2.53
C ARG A 149 13.69 15.11 3.21
N SER A 150 12.81 14.32 3.82
CA SER A 150 13.10 12.96 4.26
C SER A 150 12.21 11.98 3.51
N PHE A 151 12.80 10.88 3.06
CA PHE A 151 12.14 9.88 2.24
C PHE A 151 11.99 8.55 2.99
N GLY A 152 10.92 7.82 2.66
CA GLY A 152 10.78 6.42 3.03
C GLY A 152 11.86 5.53 2.43
N SER A 153 12.21 4.46 3.14
CA SER A 153 13.26 3.49 2.79
C SER A 153 12.86 2.53 1.68
N GLN A 154 11.57 2.45 1.36
CA GLN A 154 11.03 1.58 0.33
C GLN A 154 10.19 2.41 -0.64
N SER A 155 10.11 1.91 -1.87
CA SER A 155 9.16 2.39 -2.87
C SER A 155 8.23 1.26 -3.27
N THR A 156 7.06 1.60 -3.80
CA THR A 156 6.05 0.63 -4.19
C THR A 156 5.48 1.00 -5.55
N GLY A 157 5.39 0.01 -6.43
CA GLY A 157 4.85 0.19 -7.77
C GLY A 157 3.34 0.05 -7.79
N LEU A 158 2.62 0.97 -8.44
CA LEU A 158 1.15 0.92 -8.51
C LEU A 158 0.65 -0.41 -9.09
N ALA A 159 1.27 -0.89 -10.17
CA ALA A 159 0.90 -2.15 -10.82
C ALA A 159 1.07 -3.40 -9.93
N GLN A 160 1.88 -3.32 -8.87
CA GLN A 160 2.16 -4.42 -7.95
C GLN A 160 1.17 -4.46 -6.77
N MET A 161 0.32 -3.44 -6.63
CA MET A 161 -0.61 -3.31 -5.51
C MET A 161 -1.89 -4.11 -5.76
N LEU A 162 -2.12 -5.14 -4.96
CA LEU A 162 -3.37 -5.93 -4.98
C LEU A 162 -4.48 -5.30 -4.12
N ALA A 163 -4.11 -4.40 -3.21
CA ALA A 163 -5.00 -3.63 -2.35
C ALA A 163 -4.37 -2.27 -2.06
N PRO A 164 -5.15 -1.29 -1.57
CA PRO A 164 -4.60 0.01 -1.19
C PRO A 164 -3.52 -0.15 -0.12
N VAL A 165 -2.39 0.53 -0.34
CA VAL A 165 -1.29 0.59 0.63
C VAL A 165 -1.50 1.78 1.52
N ARG A 166 -1.47 1.56 2.84
CA ARG A 166 -1.68 2.61 3.83
C ARG A 166 -0.40 2.88 4.60
N PHE A 167 -0.14 4.14 4.87
CA PHE A 167 0.90 4.56 5.81
C PHE A 167 0.39 5.70 6.68
N LYS A 168 0.81 5.70 7.95
CA LYS A 168 0.29 6.59 8.98
C LYS A 168 1.44 7.41 9.58
N LEU A 169 1.20 8.71 9.74
CA LEU A 169 2.16 9.68 10.26
C LEU A 169 1.51 10.46 11.39
N GLN A 170 2.22 10.68 12.48
CA GLN A 170 1.77 11.55 13.57
C GLN A 170 2.58 12.84 13.60
N ILE A 171 1.89 13.96 13.70
CA ILE A 171 2.52 15.27 13.91
C ILE A 171 2.84 15.39 15.40
N GLU A 172 4.11 15.38 15.77
CA GLU A 172 4.49 15.65 17.17
C GLU A 172 4.58 17.14 17.43
N VAL A 173 5.17 17.88 16.49
CA VAL A 173 5.40 19.32 16.59
C VAL A 173 5.28 19.94 15.21
N LEU A 174 4.40 20.93 15.06
CA LEU A 174 4.22 21.68 13.80
C LEU A 174 5.40 22.62 13.47
N GLY A 175 6.29 22.85 14.42
CA GLY A 175 7.44 23.74 14.33
C GLY A 175 7.15 25.17 14.80
N TYR A 176 8.20 25.97 14.91
CA TYR A 176 8.10 27.38 15.33
C TYR A 176 7.94 28.32 14.15
N ASN A 177 7.27 29.45 14.37
CA ASN A 177 7.33 30.56 13.41
C ASN A 177 8.73 31.13 13.42
N SER A 178 9.43 31.12 12.27
CA SER A 178 10.62 31.94 12.16
C SER A 178 10.19 33.42 12.17
N PRO A 179 10.73 34.26 13.08
CA PRO A 179 10.46 35.70 13.06
C PRO A 179 11.04 36.40 11.81
N THR A 180 11.82 35.70 10.97
CA THR A 180 12.49 36.27 9.80
C THR A 180 11.64 36.32 8.53
N SER A 181 10.39 35.83 8.51
CA SER A 181 9.46 36.10 7.40
C SER A 181 8.92 37.53 7.48
N ARG A 182 9.80 38.52 7.27
CA ARG A 182 9.54 39.96 7.46
C ARG A 182 8.79 40.63 6.32
N ASN A 183 8.33 39.91 5.30
CA ASN A 183 7.53 40.52 4.24
C ASN A 183 6.04 40.33 4.53
N GLY A 184 5.47 41.34 5.19
CA GLY A 184 4.05 41.42 5.59
C GLY A 184 3.04 41.55 4.44
N ASN A 185 3.33 41.03 3.25
CA ASN A 185 2.38 40.99 2.12
C ASN A 185 1.88 39.57 1.78
N ASP A 186 2.44 38.50 2.37
CA ASP A 186 2.16 37.12 1.95
C ASP A 186 1.45 36.25 3.00
N GLY A 187 0.55 36.83 3.81
CA GLY A 187 -0.43 36.06 4.59
C GLY A 187 0.14 35.04 5.59
N GLY A 188 0.68 35.49 6.73
CA GLY A 188 0.87 34.67 7.94
C GLY A 188 1.86 33.49 7.82
N PRO A 189 2.07 32.73 8.91
CA PRO A 189 3.16 31.74 8.99
C PRO A 189 2.80 30.44 8.26
N ILE A 190 3.15 30.35 6.97
CA ILE A 190 2.90 29.23 6.06
C ILE A 190 3.79 27.97 6.36
N ASN A 191 4.44 27.93 7.52
CA ASN A 191 5.53 27.00 7.79
C ASN A 191 5.09 25.84 8.71
N GLY A 192 5.14 24.61 8.23
CA GLY A 192 4.81 23.39 8.97
C GLY A 192 5.14 22.13 8.16
N PRO A 193 5.15 20.94 8.77
CA PRO A 193 5.47 19.71 8.03
C PRO A 193 4.45 19.48 6.91
N THR A 194 4.97 19.05 5.78
CA THR A 194 4.21 18.69 4.59
C THR A 194 4.42 17.20 4.33
N LEU A 195 3.33 16.45 4.21
CA LEU A 195 3.32 14.99 4.30
C LEU A 195 2.64 14.38 3.09
N GLY A 196 3.16 13.27 2.57
CA GLY A 196 2.47 12.56 1.50
C GLY A 196 3.38 11.59 0.77
N LEU A 197 3.33 11.65 -0.55
CA LEU A 197 4.05 10.75 -1.45
C LEU A 197 4.92 11.54 -2.44
N ALA A 198 6.01 10.91 -2.86
CA ALA A 198 6.91 11.38 -3.89
C ALA A 198 7.12 10.28 -4.93
N ASP A 199 7.44 10.68 -6.16
CA ASP A 199 8.02 9.77 -7.13
C ASP A 199 9.30 9.15 -6.56
N SER A 200 9.48 7.84 -6.79
CA SER A 200 10.62 7.09 -6.28
C SER A 200 11.98 7.62 -6.76
N ASP A 201 12.02 8.26 -7.93
CA ASP A 201 13.23 8.82 -8.54
C ASP A 201 13.61 10.19 -7.99
N LEU A 202 12.73 10.85 -7.24
CA LEU A 202 13.07 12.12 -6.59
C LEU A 202 14.18 11.91 -5.55
N ARG A 203 15.39 12.41 -5.81
CA ARG A 203 16.55 12.30 -4.90
C ARG A 203 16.89 13.58 -4.15
N ALA A 204 16.45 14.74 -4.65
CA ALA A 204 16.80 16.04 -4.07
C ALA A 204 16.30 16.13 -2.61
N ARG A 205 17.23 16.30 -1.66
CA ARG A 205 16.92 16.41 -0.21
C ARG A 205 16.77 17.86 0.29
N THR A 206 17.16 18.82 -0.53
CA THR A 206 17.05 20.27 -0.29
C THR A 206 16.54 20.94 -1.55
N MET A 207 15.71 21.96 -1.43
CA MET A 207 15.24 22.74 -2.60
C MET A 207 16.11 23.96 -2.92
N GLY A 208 17.16 24.24 -2.14
CA GLY A 208 18.05 25.39 -2.35
C GLY A 208 17.37 26.76 -2.26
N SER A 209 16.06 26.79 -1.95
CA SER A 209 15.24 27.98 -1.75
C SER A 209 14.16 27.72 -0.71
N ASP A 210 13.57 28.80 -0.20
CA ASP A 210 12.44 28.75 0.74
C ASP A 210 11.10 28.56 0.01
N TRP A 211 11.13 28.62 -1.32
CA TRP A 211 9.99 28.40 -2.18
C TRP A 211 9.96 26.95 -2.66
N ARG A 212 8.75 26.41 -2.75
CA ARG A 212 8.53 25.11 -3.34
C ARG A 212 8.39 25.29 -4.85
N ASP A 213 9.20 24.57 -5.62
CA ASP A 213 8.99 24.37 -7.04
C ASP A 213 7.73 23.51 -7.23
N SER A 214 6.72 24.07 -7.90
CA SER A 214 5.47 23.37 -8.19
C SER A 214 5.65 22.22 -9.18
N SER A 215 6.81 22.10 -9.84
CA SER A 215 7.11 21.03 -10.78
C SER A 215 7.68 19.75 -10.14
N ASP A 216 7.93 19.74 -8.82
CA ASP A 216 8.38 18.52 -8.16
C ASP A 216 7.32 17.42 -8.22
N ALA A 217 7.75 16.18 -8.48
CA ALA A 217 6.89 14.99 -8.56
C ALA A 217 6.44 14.51 -7.16
N VAL A 218 5.64 15.32 -6.47
CA VAL A 218 5.20 15.14 -5.08
C VAL A 218 3.72 15.50 -4.91
N TRP A 219 2.98 14.66 -4.17
CA TRP A 219 1.58 14.87 -3.81
C TRP A 219 1.47 14.86 -2.29
N VAL A 220 1.16 16.02 -1.70
CA VAL A 220 1.33 16.24 -0.27
C VAL A 220 0.27 17.14 0.34
N PHE A 221 -0.02 16.88 1.61
CA PHE A 221 -0.85 17.70 2.48
C PHE A 221 0.03 18.53 3.41
N ARG A 222 -0.20 19.84 3.45
CA ARG A 222 0.47 20.76 4.36
C ARG A 222 -0.33 20.84 5.66
N ALA A 223 0.22 20.27 6.72
CA ALA A 223 -0.50 20.09 7.98
C ALA A 223 -1.06 21.39 8.54
N ARG A 224 -0.32 22.49 8.43
CA ARG A 224 -0.60 23.72 9.16
C ARG A 224 -1.81 24.51 8.65
N ASP A 225 -2.02 24.53 7.34
CA ASP A 225 -3.08 25.32 6.69
C ASP A 225 -4.04 24.45 5.86
N GLY A 226 -3.81 23.14 5.83
CA GLY A 226 -4.64 22.18 5.14
C GLY A 226 -4.46 22.15 3.63
N MET A 227 -3.47 22.86 3.08
CA MET A 227 -3.26 22.93 1.64
C MET A 227 -2.84 21.58 1.05
N LEU A 228 -3.50 21.18 -0.03
CA LEU A 228 -3.11 20.07 -0.89
C LEU A 228 -2.25 20.59 -2.03
N LEU A 229 -1.11 19.94 -2.27
CA LEU A 229 -0.15 20.28 -3.31
C LEU A 229 0.13 19.05 -4.16
N ALA A 230 0.11 19.23 -5.48
CA ALA A 230 0.41 18.21 -6.47
C ALA A 230 1.21 18.85 -7.62
N PRO A 231 1.88 18.06 -8.49
CA PRO A 231 2.64 18.60 -9.62
C PRO A 231 1.73 19.37 -10.59
N ASN A 232 0.50 18.88 -10.80
CA ASN A 232 -0.53 19.60 -11.53
C ASN A 232 -1.69 19.96 -10.60
N PRO A 233 -2.18 21.21 -10.60
CA PRO A 233 -3.33 21.60 -9.78
C PRO A 233 -4.60 20.78 -10.04
N GLN A 234 -4.77 20.24 -11.24
CA GLN A 234 -5.90 19.39 -11.62
C GLN A 234 -5.90 18.02 -10.94
N ASP A 235 -4.75 17.60 -10.39
CA ASP A 235 -4.61 16.34 -9.67
C ASP A 235 -5.17 16.43 -8.24
N VAL A 236 -5.54 17.62 -7.76
CA VAL A 236 -6.16 17.83 -6.45
C VAL A 236 -7.67 17.58 -6.54
N VAL A 237 -8.17 16.72 -5.66
CA VAL A 237 -9.59 16.33 -5.62
C VAL A 237 -10.28 16.97 -4.41
N GLY A 238 -11.43 17.59 -4.65
CA GLY A 238 -12.28 18.19 -3.62
C GLY A 238 -11.77 19.54 -3.11
N PRO A 239 -12.23 19.99 -1.92
CA PRO A 239 -11.87 21.30 -1.40
C PRO A 239 -10.36 21.41 -1.11
N ASN A 240 -9.81 22.58 -1.40
CA ASN A 240 -8.43 22.94 -1.10
C ASN A 240 -8.39 24.42 -0.69
N PRO A 241 -8.06 24.75 0.57
CA PRO A 241 -7.54 23.87 1.62
C PRO A 241 -8.57 22.91 2.23
N ARG A 242 -8.06 21.85 2.86
CA ARG A 242 -8.79 20.95 3.77
C ARG A 242 -8.69 21.46 5.22
N THR A 243 -9.33 20.77 6.16
CA THR A 243 -9.15 21.06 7.59
C THR A 243 -7.66 20.92 7.97
N PRO A 244 -7.03 21.94 8.59
CA PRO A 244 -5.68 21.85 9.09
C PRO A 244 -5.53 20.81 10.20
N ALA A 245 -4.32 20.29 10.37
CA ALA A 245 -3.95 19.38 11.44
C ALA A 245 -3.18 20.10 12.56
N ALA A 246 -3.31 19.58 13.79
CA ALA A 246 -2.66 20.04 14.99
C ALA A 246 -1.53 19.10 15.44
N ALA A 247 -0.76 19.52 16.44
CA ALA A 247 0.15 18.61 17.13
C ALA A 247 -0.65 17.53 17.89
N GLY A 248 -0.21 16.29 17.79
CA GLY A 248 -0.92 15.09 18.27
C GLY A 248 -1.71 14.38 17.18
N ASP A 249 -2.12 15.10 16.12
CA ASP A 249 -2.95 14.55 15.06
C ASP A 249 -2.21 13.48 14.25
N THR A 250 -3.01 12.53 13.78
CA THR A 250 -2.55 11.43 12.97
C THR A 250 -3.14 11.51 11.57
N ILE A 251 -2.29 11.42 10.56
CA ILE A 251 -2.67 11.46 9.15
C ILE A 251 -2.39 10.10 8.53
N THR A 252 -3.41 9.54 7.89
CA THR A 252 -3.30 8.28 7.13
C THR A 252 -3.45 8.59 5.66
N PHE A 253 -2.52 8.13 4.84
CA PHE A 253 -2.68 8.10 3.39
C PHE A 253 -2.98 6.68 2.95
N ALA A 254 -3.91 6.52 2.00
CA ALA A 254 -4.16 5.26 1.30
C ALA A 254 -3.92 5.48 -0.19
N VAL A 255 -2.90 4.84 -0.74
CA VAL A 255 -2.60 4.87 -2.17
C VAL A 255 -3.31 3.70 -2.83
N HIS A 256 -4.02 3.94 -3.92
CA HIS A 256 -4.77 2.94 -4.67
C HIS A 256 -4.05 2.57 -5.97
N ARG A 257 -4.31 1.36 -6.48
CA ARG A 257 -3.68 0.83 -7.71
C ARG A 257 -3.94 1.70 -8.94
N ASP A 258 -5.08 2.38 -8.98
CA ASP A 258 -5.51 3.26 -10.08
C ASP A 258 -4.85 4.65 -10.03
N GLY A 259 -3.93 4.90 -9.10
CA GLY A 259 -3.24 6.17 -8.96
C GLY A 259 -4.05 7.24 -8.20
N THR A 260 -5.15 6.86 -7.55
CA THR A 260 -5.84 7.75 -6.60
C THR A 260 -5.25 7.63 -5.19
N VAL A 261 -5.36 8.71 -4.42
CA VAL A 261 -4.89 8.76 -3.02
C VAL A 261 -5.98 9.29 -2.13
N ALA A 262 -6.37 8.47 -1.15
CA ALA A 262 -7.26 8.87 -0.07
C ALA A 262 -6.47 9.37 1.14
N MET A 263 -7.09 10.21 1.96
CA MET A 263 -6.53 10.66 3.22
C MET A 263 -7.57 10.60 4.34
N ALA A 264 -7.11 10.29 5.56
CA ALA A 264 -7.88 10.47 6.78
C ALA A 264 -7.07 11.26 7.82
N LEU A 265 -7.74 12.12 8.57
CA LEU A 265 -7.17 12.88 9.69
C LEU A 265 -7.84 12.40 10.98
N ASN A 266 -7.07 11.86 11.93
CA ASN A 266 -7.61 11.25 13.17
C ASN A 266 -8.69 10.19 12.91
N ASP A 267 -8.51 9.43 11.83
CA ASP A 267 -9.45 8.42 11.32
C ASP A 267 -10.77 9.00 10.74
N ASP A 268 -10.95 10.33 10.72
CA ASP A 268 -11.98 10.99 9.93
C ASP A 268 -11.59 10.97 8.45
N ASP A 269 -12.41 10.30 7.63
CA ASP A 269 -12.15 10.09 6.21
C ASP A 269 -12.37 11.37 5.38
N PHE A 270 -11.34 11.86 4.69
CA PHE A 270 -11.42 13.01 3.80
C PHE A 270 -11.68 12.59 2.34
N GLY A 271 -11.81 11.28 2.09
CA GLY A 271 -11.98 10.67 0.80
C GLY A 271 -10.74 10.77 -0.07
N ILE A 272 -10.93 10.67 -1.39
CA ILE A 272 -9.87 10.90 -2.37
C ILE A 272 -9.47 12.38 -2.36
N ILE A 273 -8.18 12.64 -2.16
CA ILE A 273 -7.59 13.99 -2.14
C ILE A 273 -6.67 14.24 -3.34
N PHE A 274 -6.15 13.18 -3.96
CA PHE A 274 -5.39 13.27 -5.21
C PHE A 274 -5.85 12.22 -6.23
N CYS A 275 -5.80 12.59 -7.50
CA CYS A 275 -5.93 11.69 -8.64
C CYS A 275 -4.69 11.76 -9.54
N ASN A 276 -4.60 10.85 -10.50
CA ASN A 276 -3.52 10.82 -11.50
C ASN A 276 -2.10 10.85 -10.89
N VAL A 277 -1.86 10.12 -9.81
CA VAL A 277 -0.49 9.87 -9.37
C VAL A 277 0.19 9.04 -10.46
N THR A 278 0.95 9.72 -11.32
CA THR A 278 1.58 9.15 -12.52
C THR A 278 2.88 8.40 -12.22
N ALA A 279 3.38 8.50 -10.99
CA ALA A 279 4.60 7.82 -10.56
C ALA A 279 4.43 6.30 -10.69
N VAL A 280 5.26 5.67 -11.53
CA VAL A 280 5.27 4.20 -11.69
C VAL A 280 5.56 3.53 -10.34
N PHE A 281 6.47 4.14 -9.58
CA PHE A 281 6.81 3.80 -8.20
C PHE A 281 6.77 5.05 -7.32
N TRP A 282 6.17 4.94 -6.15
CA TRP A 282 6.08 6.03 -5.19
C TRP A 282 6.72 5.65 -3.85
N LYS A 283 7.06 6.65 -3.04
CA LYS A 283 7.56 6.47 -1.67
C LYS A 283 6.99 7.56 -0.74
N PRO A 284 6.80 7.29 0.57
CA PRO A 284 6.42 8.32 1.52
C PRO A 284 7.46 9.43 1.59
N ILE A 285 7.00 10.65 1.80
CA ILE A 285 7.84 11.83 1.98
C ILE A 285 7.34 12.69 3.14
N VAL A 286 8.30 13.28 3.85
CA VAL A 286 8.07 14.41 4.74
C VAL A 286 8.96 15.56 4.29
N GLU A 287 8.34 16.70 4.03
CA GLU A 287 9.03 17.95 3.73
C GLU A 287 8.87 18.91 4.91
N MET A 288 9.98 19.50 5.34
CA MET A 288 10.05 20.32 6.54
C MET A 288 10.55 21.71 6.19
N ASN A 289 9.70 22.70 6.38
CA ASN A 289 10.02 24.11 6.15
C ASN A 289 9.98 24.97 7.43
N SER A 290 9.65 24.39 8.60
CA SER A 290 9.76 25.06 9.91
C SER A 290 10.74 24.36 10.85
N ARG A 291 11.53 25.15 11.58
CA ARG A 291 12.48 24.67 12.59
C ARG A 291 11.73 24.04 13.76
N GLY A 292 12.24 22.92 14.26
CA GLY A 292 11.61 22.20 15.36
C GLY A 292 10.37 21.40 14.97
N CYS A 293 10.00 21.36 13.67
CA CYS A 293 9.03 20.39 13.18
C CYS A 293 9.45 18.98 13.54
N ARG A 294 8.50 18.17 14.00
CA ARG A 294 8.70 16.77 14.34
C ARG A 294 7.54 15.93 13.84
N VAL A 295 7.86 14.88 13.09
CA VAL A 295 6.89 13.95 12.52
C VAL A 295 7.36 12.53 12.79
N ARG A 296 6.43 11.68 13.24
CA ARG A 296 6.67 10.27 13.52
C ARG A 296 6.01 9.41 12.45
N ILE A 297 6.73 8.44 11.88
CA ILE A 297 6.07 7.33 11.17
C ILE A 297 5.52 6.38 12.22
N LEU A 298 4.22 6.13 12.14
CA LEU A 298 3.59 5.05 12.88
C LEU A 298 3.75 3.78 12.03
N GLN A 299 4.50 2.81 12.56
CA GLN A 299 4.56 1.51 11.92
C GLN A 299 3.14 0.93 11.95
N PRO A 300 2.69 0.35 10.83
CA PRO A 300 1.34 -0.19 10.72
C PRO A 300 1.14 -1.41 11.63
#